data_AF-A0A5A7UZ72-F1
#
_entry.id   AF-A0A5A7UZ72-F1
#
_cell.length_a   1.000
_cell.length_b   1.000
_cell.length_c   1.000
_cell.angle_alpha   90.00
_cell.angle_beta   90.00
_cell.angle_gamma   90.00
#
_symmetry.space_group_name_H-M   'P 1'
#
loop_
_entity.id
_entity.type
_entity.pdbx_description
1 polymer ?
#
loop_
_entity_poly.entity_id
_entity_poly.type
_entity_poly.pdbx_seq_one_letter_code
_entity_poly.pdbx_strand_id
1 'polypeptide(L)' 'MIKRSFTGKGLKAEVPLELVHLDLYGPMNVKARGEYKYFISFIDDYSRYDHVYLIHHKSDSLEKFKEYKAEVENE' A
#
# COMPACT_ATOMS: atom_id res chain seq x y z
N MET A 1 1.63 23.85 -13.73
CA MET A 1 0.57 23.92 -12.70
C MET A 1 1.24 23.94 -11.33
N ILE A 2 1.07 25.00 -10.54
CA ILE A 2 1.59 25.04 -9.17
C ILE A 2 0.56 24.35 -8.27
N LYS A 3 0.89 23.14 -7.80
CA LYS A 3 0.06 22.43 -6.83
C LYS A 3 0.18 23.19 -5.51
N ARG A 4 -0.94 23.70 -4.99
CA ARG A 4 -0.95 24.39 -3.69
C ARG A 4 -0.45 23.44 -2.61
N SER A 5 0.34 23.96 -1.67
CA SER A 5 0.75 23.21 -0.49
C SER A 5 -0.48 22.79 0.29
N PHE A 6 -0.48 21.54 0.78
CA PHE A 6 -1.49 21.10 1.73
C PHE A 6 -1.25 21.88 3.04
N THR A 7 -2.19 22.77 3.37
CA THR A 7 -2.12 23.66 4.54
C THR A 7 -2.76 23.07 5.79
N GLY A 8 -3.43 21.91 5.68
CA GLY A 8 -4.01 21.22 6.82
C GLY A 8 -2.96 20.38 7.57
N LYS A 9 -2.98 20.40 8.91
CA LYS A 9 -2.44 19.28 9.68
C LYS A 9 -3.29 18.06 9.32
N GLY A 10 -2.70 17.08 8.62
CA GLY A 10 -3.39 15.83 8.34
C GLY A 10 -3.80 15.17 9.65
N LEU A 11 -5.00 14.59 9.69
CA LEU A 11 -5.38 13.70 10.78
C LEU A 11 -4.42 12.52 10.75
N LYS A 12 -3.79 12.23 11.90
CA LYS A 12 -2.98 11.04 12.09
C LYS A 12 -3.89 9.98 12.69
N ALA A 13 -3.81 8.74 12.19
CA ALA A 13 -4.49 7.61 12.80
C ALA A 13 -4.05 7.42 14.27
N GLU A 14 -4.99 7.06 15.13
CA GLU A 14 -4.81 6.80 16.56
C GLU A 14 -4.79 5.30 16.89
N VAL A 15 -5.30 4.45 15.99
CA VAL A 15 -5.26 2.99 16.11
C VAL A 15 -4.81 2.31 14.81
N PRO A 16 -4.22 1.11 14.86
CA PRO A 16 -3.83 0.36 13.67
C PRO A 16 -5.01 0.17 12.71
N LEU A 17 -4.73 0.22 11.40
CA LEU A 17 -5.69 0.03 10.31
C LEU A 17 -6.81 1.07 10.21
N GLU A 18 -6.79 2.15 11.00
CA GLU A 18 -7.74 3.26 10.88
C GLU A 18 -7.58 4.01 9.55
N LEU A 19 -6.33 4.20 9.12
CA LEU A 19 -6.00 4.83 7.85
C LEU A 19 -4.82 4.10 7.21
N VAL A 20 -5.06 3.50 6.05
CA VAL A 20 -4.02 2.81 5.26
C VAL A 20 -3.85 3.54 3.94
N HIS A 21 -2.62 3.93 3.65
CA HIS A 21 -2.23 4.46 2.36
C HIS A 21 -1.79 3.33 1.44
N LEU A 22 -2.47 3.20 0.30
CA LEU A 22 -2.20 2.17 -0.70
C LEU A 22 -1.60 2.82 -1.95
N ASP A 23 -0.48 2.28 -2.43
CA ASP A 23 0.06 2.63 -3.74
C ASP A 23 0.22 1.37 -4.61
N LEU A 24 -0.13 1.49 -5.89
CA LEU A 24 -0.04 0.41 -6.87
C LEU A 24 0.81 0.87 -8.04
N TYR A 25 1.95 0.21 -8.21
CA TYR A 25 2.93 0.55 -9.22
C TYR A 25 3.02 -0.51 -10.32
N GLY A 26 3.12 -0.06 -11.58
CA GLY A 26 3.42 -0.90 -12.73
C GLY A 26 2.48 -0.68 -13.94
N PRO A 27 2.72 -1.38 -15.07
CA PRO A 27 3.66 -2.50 -15.21
C PRO A 27 5.13 -2.06 -15.19
N MET A 28 5.97 -2.81 -14.49
CA MET A 28 7.43 -2.59 -14.46
C MET A 28 8.05 -2.97 -15.81
N ASN A 29 9.03 -2.18 -16.25
CA ASN A 29 9.76 -2.44 -17.50
C ASN A 29 10.53 -3.77 -17.46
N VAL A 30 11.04 -4.13 -16.28
CA VAL A 30 11.69 -5.41 -16.00
C VAL A 30 10.80 -6.16 -15.01
N LYS A 31 10.41 -7.39 -15.36
CA LYS A 31 9.65 -8.23 -14.45
C LYS A 31 10.52 -8.62 -13.25
N ALA A 32 9.93 -8.66 -12.06
CA ALA A 32 10.60 -9.24 -10.91
C ALA A 32 10.73 -10.77 -11.05
N ARG A 33 11.53 -11.40 -10.17
CA ARG A 33 11.63 -12.86 -10.11
C ARG A 33 10.24 -13.47 -9.91
N GLY A 34 9.91 -14.49 -10.71
CA GLY A 34 8.56 -15.06 -10.72
C GLY A 34 7.59 -14.35 -11.66
N GLU A 35 8.09 -13.49 -12.58
CA GLU A 35 7.28 -12.83 -13.61
C GLU A 35 6.24 -11.82 -13.12
N TYR A 36 6.35 -11.33 -11.88
CA TYR A 36 5.52 -10.26 -11.38
C TYR A 36 5.78 -8.95 -12.13
N LYS A 37 4.70 -8.24 -12.45
CA LYS A 37 4.73 -7.01 -13.26
C LYS A 37 4.34 -5.77 -12.46
N TYR A 38 3.74 -5.96 -11.30
CA TYR A 38 3.28 -4.87 -10.44
C TYR A 38 3.75 -5.12 -9.02
N PHE A 39 3.78 -4.07 -8.21
CA PHE A 39 3.82 -4.20 -6.77
C PHE A 39 2.79 -3.27 -6.15
N ILE A 40 2.30 -3.66 -4.99
CA ILE A 40 1.37 -2.88 -4.18
C ILE A 40 2.02 -2.66 -2.82
N SER A 41 1.99 -1.42 -2.33
CA SER A 41 2.43 -1.07 -0.98
C SER A 41 1.26 -0.63 -0.13
N PHE A 42 1.28 -1.03 1.14
CA PHE A 42 0.31 -0.64 2.15
C PHE A 42 1.07 -0.03 3.32
N ILE A 43 0.80 1.24 3.60
CA ILE A 43 1.40 1.98 4.71
C ILE A 43 0.31 2.28 5.72
N ASP A 44 0.41 1.68 6.90
CA ASP A 44 -0.47 2.02 8.02
C ASP A 44 -0.06 3.37 8.59
N ASP A 45 -0.98 4.33 8.64
CA ASP A 45 -0.64 5.69 9.08
C ASP A 45 -0.34 5.77 10.59
N TYR A 46 -0.92 4.87 11.38
CA TYR A 46 -0.71 4.81 12.83
C TYR A 46 0.71 4.35 13.16
N SER A 47 1.07 3.13 12.73
CA SER A 47 2.34 2.47 13.02
C SER A 47 3.48 2.93 12.12
N ARG A 48 3.17 3.48 10.94
CA ARG A 48 4.12 3.82 9.86
C ARG A 48 4.82 2.60 9.25
N TYR A 49 4.34 1.38 9.53
CA TYR A 49 4.84 0.17 8.88
C TYR A 49 4.34 0.07 7.43
N ASP A 50 5.24 -0.36 6.55
CA ASP A 50 5.00 -0.54 5.12
C ASP A 50 5.09 -2.03 4.76
N HIS A 51 4.10 -2.52 4.03
CA HIS A 51 4.04 -3.88 3.51
C HIS A 51 3.99 -3.83 1.98
N VAL A 52 4.97 -4.47 1.34
CA VAL A 52 5.09 -4.49 -0.12
C VAL A 52 4.88 -5.91 -0.65
N TYR A 53 3.92 -6.06 -1.55
CA TYR A 53 3.62 -7.32 -2.21
C TYR A 53 3.82 -7.22 -3.72
N LEU A 54 4.41 -8.26 -4.31
CA LEU A 54 4.47 -8.42 -5.76
C LEU A 54 3.17 -9.05 -6.27
N ILE A 55 2.61 -8.51 -7.36
CA ILE A 55 1.39 -9.05 -7.98
C ILE A 55 1.51 -9.17 -9.51
N HIS A 56 0.79 -10.13 -10.08
CA HIS A 56 0.83 -10.40 -11.52
C HIS A 56 -0.11 -9.47 -12.29
N HIS A 57 -1.28 -9.21 -11.71
CA HIS A 57 -2.33 -8.38 -12.28
C HIS A 57 -2.81 -7.35 -11.26
N LYS A 58 -3.26 -6.18 -11.74
CA LYS A 58 -3.88 -5.17 -10.86
C LYS A 58 -5.11 -5.70 -10.12
N SER A 59 -5.81 -6.69 -10.68
CA SER A 59 -6.96 -7.36 -10.06
C SER A 59 -6.60 -8.11 -8.77
N ASP A 60 -5.34 -8.47 -8.58
CA ASP A 60 -4.88 -9.24 -7.41
C ASP A 60 -4.79 -8.35 -6.15
N SER A 61 -4.92 -7.02 -6.32
CA SER A 61 -4.77 -6.03 -5.24
C SER A 61 -5.71 -6.27 -4.06
N LEU A 62 -6.96 -6.68 -4.32
CA LEU A 62 -7.94 -6.92 -3.25
C LEU A 62 -7.53 -8.12 -2.39
N GLU A 63 -7.00 -9.17 -3.01
CA GLU A 63 -6.57 -10.36 -2.28
C GLU A 63 -5.34 -10.05 -1.42
N LYS A 64 -4.38 -9.29 -1.95
CA LYS A 64 -3.24 -8.80 -1.17
C LYS A 64 -3.62 -7.86 -0.04
N PHE A 65 -4.67 -7.06 -0.21
CA PHE A 65 -5.18 -6.25 0.90
C PHE A 65 -5.75 -7.10 2.04
N LYS A 66 -6.46 -8.21 1.74
CA LYS A 66 -6.97 -9.12 2.78
C LYS A 66 -5.82 -9.82 3.53
N GLU A 67 -4.79 -10.26 2.79
CA GLU A 67 -3.58 -10.86 3.35
C GLU A 67 -2.88 -9.88 4.30
N TYR A 68 -2.61 -8.66 3.83
CA TYR A 68 -2.07 -7.56 4.65
C TYR A 68 -2.90 -7.30 5.90
N LYS A 69 -4.22 -7.16 5.75
CA LYS A 69 -5.11 -6.88 6.89
C LYS A 69 -5.02 -7.99 7.93
N ALA A 70 -5.05 -9.25 7.51
CA ALA A 70 -4.95 -10.39 8.40
C ALA A 70 -3.57 -10.47 9.08
N GLU A 71 -2.49 -10.11 8.40
CA GLU A 71 -1.15 -10.05 8.99
C GLU A 71 -1.10 -9.01 10.12
N VAL A 72 -1.56 -7.78 9.87
CA VAL A 72 -1.57 -6.68 10.86
C VAL A 72 -2.51 -6.96 12.04
N GLU A 73 -3.66 -7.62 11.82
CA GLU A 73 -4.57 -8.00 12.91
C GLU A 73 -3.99 -9.09 13.84
N ASN A 74 -2.93 -9.80 13.43
CA ASN A 74 -2.30 -10.87 14.20
C ASN A 74 -0.95 -10.47 14.83
N GLU A 75 -0.53 -9.21 14.70
CA GLU A 75 0.64 -8.64 15.39
C GLU A 75 0.33 -8.26 16.85
#